data_AF-A0A0F9K8F5-F1
#
_entry.id   AF-A0A0F9K8F5-F1
#
_cell.length_a   1.000
_cell.length_b   1.000
_cell.length_c   1.000
_cell.angle_alpha   90.00
_cell.angle_beta   90.00
_cell.angle_gamma   90.00
#
_symmetry.space_group_name_H-M   'P 1'
#
loop_
_entity.id
_entity.type
_entity.pdbx_description
1 polymer ?
#
loop_
_entity_poly.entity_id
_entity_poly.type
_entity_poly.pdbx_seq_one_letter_code
_entity_poly.pdbx_strand_id
1 'polypeptide(L)' 'YYLEKFGKRYTYPFGRDSLELKSYYLGLTKNTEWRMTAKSRMPKDDLCGAHTHNALSDAIEQAEMVEGWQKKYGS' A
#
# COMPACT_ATOMS: atom_id res chain seq x y z
N TYR A 1 16.64 -2.22 6.10
CA TYR A 1 16.67 -3.70 6.21
C TYR A 1 16.14 -4.44 4.96
N TYR A 2 14.85 -4.46 4.60
CA TYR A 2 14.37 -5.28 3.46
C TYR A 2 14.86 -4.78 2.09
N LEU A 3 14.71 -3.48 1.81
CA LEU A 3 15.22 -2.86 0.56
C LEU A 3 16.74 -2.87 0.46
N GLU A 4 17.42 -2.73 1.59
CA GLU A 4 18.88 -2.78 1.66
C GLU A 4 19.43 -4.20 1.43
N LYS A 5 18.68 -5.23 1.86
CA LYS A 5 19.04 -6.65 1.74
C LYS A 5 18.70 -7.25 0.36
N PHE A 6 17.61 -6.81 -0.28
CA PHE A 6 17.13 -7.38 -1.55
C PHE A 6 17.15 -6.41 -2.74
N GLY A 7 17.24 -5.10 -2.49
CA GLY A 7 17.21 -4.08 -3.54
C GLY A 7 18.45 -4.07 -4.44
N LYS A 8 19.57 -4.69 -4.04
CA LYS A 8 20.72 -4.86 -4.94
C LYS A 8 20.49 -5.88 -6.07
N ARG A 9 19.53 -6.80 -5.91
CA ARG A 9 19.22 -7.85 -6.91
C ARG A 9 18.26 -7.37 -8.00
N TYR A 10 17.49 -6.33 -7.70
CA TYR A 10 16.55 -5.72 -8.64
C TYR A 10 17.03 -4.30 -8.87
N THR A 11 17.54 -4.00 -10.06
CA THR A 11 18.11 -2.69 -10.42
C THR A 11 17.15 -1.53 -10.13
N TYR A 12 15.84 -1.82 -10.08
CA TYR A 12 14.76 -0.96 -9.59
C TYR A 12 13.69 -1.87 -8.96
N PRO A 13 13.69 -2.10 -7.63
CA PRO A 13 12.68 -2.96 -6.97
C PRO A 13 11.27 -2.38 -7.09
N PHE A 14 11.20 -1.09 -7.38
CA PHE A 14 10.03 -0.38 -7.81
C PHE A 14 10.47 0.41 -9.05
N GLY A 15 9.87 0.16 -10.21
CA GLY A 15 10.22 0.85 -11.46
C GLY A 15 10.18 2.36 -11.29
N ARG A 16 10.75 3.13 -12.23
CA ARG A 16 10.82 4.60 -12.15
C ARG A 16 9.51 5.27 -11.72
N ASP A 17 8.38 4.69 -12.11
CA ASP A 17 7.02 5.20 -11.88
C ASP A 17 6.22 4.38 -10.87
N SER A 18 6.89 3.70 -9.95
CA SER A 18 6.22 2.90 -8.94
C SER A 18 5.61 3.74 -7.82
N LEU A 19 4.47 3.26 -7.31
CA LEU A 19 3.79 3.83 -6.15
C LEU A 19 3.90 2.88 -4.96
N GLU A 20 4.50 3.34 -3.86
CA GLU A 20 4.48 2.61 -2.59
C GLU A 20 3.20 2.98 -1.82
N LEU A 21 2.39 1.96 -1.52
CA LEU A 21 1.00 2.17 -1.08
C LEU A 21 0.89 2.80 0.30
N LYS A 22 1.81 2.52 1.23
CA LYS A 22 1.75 3.11 2.57
C LYS A 22 2.03 4.60 2.53
N SER A 23 3.05 5.00 1.78
CA SER A 23 3.42 6.40 1.56
C SER A 23 2.28 7.13 0.85
N TYR A 24 1.68 6.50 -0.16
CA TYR A 24 0.53 7.05 -0.86
C TYR A 24 -0.66 7.27 0.07
N TYR A 25 -1.04 6.24 0.83
CA TYR A 25 -2.14 6.31 1.79
C TYR A 25 -1.89 7.32 2.91
N LEU A 26 -0.66 7.41 3.42
CA LEU A 26 -0.26 8.41 4.41
C LEU A 26 -0.47 9.84 3.87
N GLY A 27 -0.07 10.08 2.63
CA GLY A 27 -0.26 11.37 1.95
C GLY A 27 -1.74 11.71 1.74
N LEU A 28 -2.53 10.75 1.25
CA LEU A 28 -3.97 10.94 1.02
C LEU A 28 -4.74 11.25 2.32
N THR A 29 -4.47 10.50 3.38
CA THR A 29 -5.18 10.64 4.66
C THR A 29 -4.65 11.77 5.54
N LYS A 30 -3.54 12.42 5.14
CA LYS A 30 -2.81 13.41 5.95
C LYS A 30 -2.49 12.89 7.36
N ASN A 31 -2.30 11.57 7.48
CA ASN A 31 -2.00 10.92 8.75
C ASN A 31 -0.61 11.33 9.25
N THR A 32 -0.44 11.42 10.57
CA THR A 32 0.80 11.90 11.19
C THR A 32 1.81 10.79 11.50
N GLU A 33 1.40 9.52 11.51
CA GLU A 33 2.25 8.41 11.93
C GLU A 33 2.26 7.24 10.92
N TRP A 34 3.46 6.85 10.48
CA TRP A 34 3.66 5.73 9.54
C TRP A 34 2.99 4.42 9.98
N ARG A 35 2.96 4.15 11.29
CA ARG A 35 2.36 2.91 11.83
C ARG A 35 0.87 2.78 11.53
N MET A 36 0.17 3.87 11.23
CA MET A 36 -1.26 3.87 10.88
C MET A 36 -1.52 3.32 9.47
N THR A 37 -0.49 3.17 8.64
CA THR A 37 -0.57 2.58 7.29
C THR A 37 -0.52 1.04 7.30
N ALA A 38 -0.36 0.42 8.47
CA ALA A 38 -0.47 -1.03 8.60
C ALA A 38 -1.94 -1.43 8.49
N LYS A 39 -2.28 -2.40 7.63
CA LYS A 39 -3.66 -2.87 7.40
C LYS A 39 -4.41 -3.20 8.70
N SER A 40 -3.72 -3.75 9.71
CA SER A 40 -4.31 -4.05 11.02
C SER A 40 -4.74 -2.82 11.85
N ARG A 41 -4.30 -1.62 11.46
CA ARG A 41 -4.57 -0.35 12.14
C ARG A 41 -5.34 0.64 11.27
N MET A 42 -5.52 0.34 10.00
CA MET A 42 -6.32 1.14 9.09
C MET A 42 -7.81 1.05 9.47
N PRO A 43 -8.61 2.09 9.19
CA PRO A 43 -10.06 2.00 9.26
C PRO A 43 -10.56 0.84 8.38
N LYS A 44 -11.56 0.09 8.87
CA LYS A 44 -12.11 -1.05 8.13
C LYS A 44 -12.67 -0.64 6.75
N ASP A 45 -13.18 0.58 6.65
CA ASP A 45 -13.73 1.14 5.41
C ASP A 45 -12.65 1.42 4.35
N ASP A 46 -11.37 1.40 4.73
CA ASP A 46 -10.23 1.59 3.82
C ASP A 46 -9.58 0.26 3.43
N LEU A 47 -10.14 -0.86 3.89
CA LEU A 47 -9.71 -2.23 3.59
C LEU A 47 -10.78 -2.92 2.74
N CYS A 48 -10.38 -3.89 1.92
CA CYS A 48 -11.29 -4.75 1.18
C CYS A 48 -10.74 -6.18 1.11
N GLY A 49 -11.53 -7.09 0.54
CA GLY A 49 -11.10 -8.46 0.27
C GLY A 49 -10.76 -9.32 1.49
N ALA A 50 -10.38 -10.56 1.23
CA ALA A 50 -9.90 -11.51 2.23
C ALA A 50 -8.39 -11.72 2.06
N HIS A 51 -7.63 -11.74 3.16
CA HIS A 51 -6.21 -12.08 3.10
C HIS A 51 -6.05 -13.57 2.89
N THR A 52 -5.66 -13.97 1.67
CA THR A 52 -5.50 -15.37 1.29
C THR A 52 -4.03 -15.85 1.37
N HIS A 53 -3.11 -14.98 1.80
CA HIS A 53 -1.66 -15.21 1.75
C HIS A 53 -1.15 -15.62 0.36
N ASN A 54 -1.88 -15.21 -0.68
CA ASN A 54 -1.53 -15.42 -2.08
C ASN A 54 -1.14 -14.07 -2.69
N ALA A 55 0.06 -14.00 -3.29
CA ALA A 55 0.59 -12.75 -3.81
C ALA A 55 -0.29 -12.10 -4.90
N LEU A 56 -0.98 -12.90 -5.73
CA LEU A 56 -1.89 -12.38 -6.75
C LEU A 56 -3.15 -11.81 -6.10
N SER A 57 -3.75 -12.53 -5.16
CA SER A 57 -4.91 -12.02 -4.41
C SER A 57 -4.56 -10.75 -3.62
N ASP A 58 -3.39 -10.72 -2.97
CA ASP A 58 -2.92 -9.54 -2.23
C ASP A 58 -2.70 -8.35 -3.16
N ALA A 59 -2.25 -8.57 -4.40
CA ALA A 59 -2.07 -7.52 -5.39
C ALA A 59 -3.41 -6.97 -5.90
N ILE A 60 -4.39 -7.84 -6.14
CA ILE A 60 -5.77 -7.45 -6.52
C ILE A 60 -6.41 -6.64 -5.39
N GLU A 61 -6.36 -7.15 -4.16
CA GLU A 61 -6.88 -6.45 -2.98
C GLU A 61 -6.24 -5.07 -2.82
N GLN A 62 -4.91 -4.98 -2.96
CA GLN A 62 -4.19 -3.71 -2.90
C GLN A 62 -4.61 -2.73 -4.00
N ALA A 63 -4.89 -3.19 -5.22
CA ALA A 63 -5.38 -2.34 -6.30
C ALA A 63 -6.78 -1.79 -6.00
N GLU A 64 -7.69 -2.63 -5.50
CA GLU A 64 -9.04 -2.22 -5.10
C GLU A 64 -9.00 -1.20 -3.94
N MET A 65 -8.12 -1.41 -2.96
CA MET A 65 -7.89 -0.45 -1.88
C MET A 65 -7.48 0.92 -2.43
N VAL A 66 -6.55 0.97 -3.39
CA VAL A 66 -6.10 2.23 -4.01
C VAL A 66 -7.24 2.97 -4.69
N GLU A 67 -8.10 2.27 -5.45
CA GLU A 67 -9.27 2.90 -6.05
C GLU A 67 -10.22 3.47 -5.00
N GLY A 68 -10.45 2.74 -3.91
CA GLY A 68 -11.28 3.19 -2.78
C GLY A 68 -10.71 4.44 -2.12
N TRP A 69 -9.41 4.47 -1.86
CA TRP A 69 -8.74 5.63 -1.28
C TRP A 69 -8.81 6.85 -2.18
N GLN A 70 -8.62 6.69 -3.49
CA GLN A 70 -8.74 7.80 -4.45
C GLN A 70 -10.14 8.39 -4.45
N LYS A 71 -11.18 7.54 -4.47
CA LYS A 71 -12.58 7.98 -4.41
C LYS A 71 -12.89 8.73 -3.11
N LYS A 72 -12.29 8.32 -2.00
CA LYS A 72 -12.57 8.87 -0.66
C LYS A 72 -11.75 10.11 -0.31
N TYR A 73 -10.48 10.16 -0.71
CA TYR A 73 -9.51 11.15 -0.25
C TYR A 73 -8.86 11.96 -1.37
N GLY A 74 -9.03 11.59 -2.64
CA GLY A 74 -8.38 12.22 -3.79
C GLY A 74 -9.00 13.56 -4.24
N SER A 75 -9.90 14.15 -3.46
CA SER A 75 -10.60 15.42 -3.76
C SER A 75 -9.98 16.61 -3.04
#